data_AF-A0A1S0UC98-F1
#
_entry.id   AF-A0A1S0UC98-F1
#
_cell.length_a   1.000
_cell.length_b   1.000
_cell.length_c   1.000
_cell.angle_alpha   90.00
_cell.angle_beta   90.00
_cell.angle_gamma   90.00
#
_symmetry.space_group_name_H-M   'P 1'
#
loop_
_entity.id
_entity.type
_entity.pdbx_description
1 polymer ?
#
loop_
_entity_poly.entity_id
_entity_poly.type
_entity_poly.pdbx_seq_one_letter_code
_entity_poly.pdbx_strand_id
1 'polypeptide(L)'
;MDVGEAMGILSVRARTTFLHCMEVALRLPGLLLFELWWRNREIHFNPDLFKQSFSSYLEVDQIIEFIQTRNFDQTGAQILSYTVVLISLMFLLLPLYKLVQVYFHISSLLLFSVAHYLSARYVQLEQNGDPDLKLDDFAKLERHGFHILAQLVLCVVQSCLLNLENDIARVTLAVFLIPIIARMCAVPIDRLIIAHNVACSLAILVICIYVLNKTPALLLSIRQSVRYLKVIIILRGFGGGAAILWYRLRFAEILILAWLTMFFARVYVHLAGKGRDFDEIGAIFLASVAESTNTPLSLLALALTVSCFCKQILTIAECIVGGQRGHRHVLANGGYTGALTLALLCAQTGVLGMRTEQKAFLLGLVLFIVLSALLQSLCEILEPQLLALAANRLTSRGQHTRSVFLAIIVIVTSLCTSAAVIQFLPVDLWCLIIVSNCLLTAVHTLSALIIYVIYVLETDSMDVWGRADYVVFMCKTITCGVEVLLALNVVCYGILTSIKDEFTTK
;
A
#
# COMPACT_ATOMS: atom_id res chain seq x y z
N MET A 1 0.96 25.87 30.23
CA MET A 1 0.70 24.48 29.77
C MET A 1 1.74 23.61 30.42
N ASP A 2 1.34 22.83 31.41
CA ASP A 2 2.25 21.99 32.18
C ASP A 2 2.77 20.82 31.35
N VAL A 3 4.06 20.53 31.50
CA VAL A 3 4.79 19.48 30.75
C VAL A 3 4.13 18.10 30.92
N GLY A 4 3.51 17.82 32.08
CA GLY A 4 2.78 16.58 32.34
C GLY A 4 1.50 16.42 31.52
N GLU A 5 0.79 17.51 31.24
CA GLU A 5 -0.44 17.49 30.46
C GLU A 5 -0.13 17.32 28.96
N ALA A 6 0.95 17.95 28.48
CA ALA A 6 1.47 17.76 27.13
C ALA A 6 1.96 16.31 26.88
N MET A 7 2.63 15.70 27.87
CA MET A 7 3.08 14.31 27.82
C MET A 7 1.90 13.32 27.79
N GLY A 8 0.85 13.59 28.57
CA GLY A 8 -0.40 12.82 28.58
C GLY A 8 -1.11 12.87 27.21
N ILE A 9 -1.26 14.06 26.63
CA ILE A 9 -1.88 14.24 25.31
C ILE A 9 -1.06 13.57 24.19
N LEU A 10 0.27 13.64 24.26
CA LEU A 10 1.16 13.00 23.30
C LEU A 10 1.05 11.46 23.36
N SER A 11 1.02 10.89 24.57
CA SER A 11 0.89 9.42 24.75
C SER A 11 -0.47 8.90 24.29
N VAL A 12 -1.55 9.63 24.53
CA VAL A 12 -2.88 9.30 24.02
C VAL A 12 -2.89 9.37 22.50
N ARG A 13 -2.37 10.46 21.90
CA ARG A 13 -2.32 10.61 20.44
C ARG A 13 -1.47 9.53 19.79
N ALA A 14 -0.33 9.18 20.37
CA ALA A 14 0.53 8.09 19.88
C ALA A 14 -0.20 6.75 19.95
N ARG A 15 -0.89 6.45 21.04
CA ARG A 15 -1.69 5.22 21.19
C ARG A 15 -2.83 5.13 20.19
N THR A 16 -3.55 6.23 19.94
CA THR A 16 -4.64 6.26 18.96
C THR A 16 -4.10 6.08 17.55
N THR A 17 -2.99 6.74 17.20
CA THR A 17 -2.33 6.55 15.89
C THR A 17 -1.81 5.12 15.73
N PHE A 18 -1.22 4.53 16.78
CA PHE A 18 -0.77 3.15 16.75
C PHE A 18 -1.93 2.17 16.52
N LEU A 19 -3.04 2.33 17.25
CA LEU A 19 -4.25 1.52 17.05
C LEU A 19 -4.80 1.67 15.63
N HIS A 20 -4.75 2.87 15.05
CA HIS A 20 -5.14 3.11 13.67
C HIS A 20 -4.24 2.37 12.68
N CYS A 21 -2.93 2.51 12.79
CA CYS A 21 -1.98 1.80 11.93
C CYS A 21 -2.14 0.28 12.05
N MET A 22 -2.33 -0.22 13.27
CA MET A 22 -2.58 -1.63 13.53
C MET A 22 -3.89 -2.10 12.88
N GLU A 23 -4.98 -1.34 12.99
CA GLU A 23 -6.26 -1.68 12.34
C GLU A 23 -6.13 -1.80 10.82
N VAL A 24 -5.42 -0.86 10.19
CA VAL A 24 -5.20 -0.89 8.73
C VAL A 24 -4.28 -2.07 8.35
N ALA A 25 -3.17 -2.27 9.07
CA ALA A 25 -2.21 -3.33 8.78
C ALA A 25 -2.81 -4.73 8.96
N LEU A 26 -3.61 -4.95 10.01
CA LEU A 26 -4.23 -6.27 10.25
C LEU A 26 -5.34 -6.60 9.24
N ARG A 27 -5.98 -5.62 8.62
CA ARG A 27 -7.01 -5.84 7.58
C ARG A 27 -6.42 -5.99 6.18
N LEU A 28 -5.17 -5.58 5.97
CA LEU A 28 -4.48 -5.59 4.69
C LEU A 28 -4.54 -6.95 3.96
N PRO A 29 -4.30 -8.12 4.60
CA PRO A 29 -4.35 -9.40 3.91
C PRO A 29 -5.73 -9.71 3.31
N GLY A 30 -6.81 -9.21 3.92
CA GLY A 30 -8.15 -9.41 3.40
C GLY A 30 -8.32 -8.80 2.01
N LEU A 31 -7.84 -7.57 1.82
CA LEU A 31 -7.94 -6.89 0.53
C LEU A 31 -6.98 -7.48 -0.50
N LEU A 32 -5.76 -7.85 -0.09
CA LEU A 32 -4.79 -8.49 -0.99
C LEU A 32 -5.29 -9.85 -1.50
N LEU A 33 -5.87 -10.68 -0.62
CA LEU A 33 -6.48 -11.95 -1.03
C LEU A 33 -7.64 -11.75 -2.01
N PHE A 34 -8.45 -10.71 -1.80
CA PHE A 34 -9.53 -10.36 -2.73
C PHE A 34 -9.00 -9.94 -4.10
N GLU A 35 -7.99 -9.09 -4.14
CA GLU A 35 -7.34 -8.65 -5.38
C GLU A 35 -6.70 -9.82 -6.13
N LEU A 36 -6.02 -10.71 -5.41
CA LEU A 36 -5.38 -11.90 -5.99
C LEU A 36 -6.43 -12.85 -6.57
N TRP A 37 -7.53 -13.04 -5.85
CA TRP A 37 -8.69 -13.79 -6.34
C TRP A 37 -9.32 -13.15 -7.58
N TRP A 38 -9.52 -11.83 -7.56
CA TRP A 38 -10.15 -11.11 -8.68
C TRP A 38 -9.29 -11.16 -9.94
N ARG A 39 -7.99 -10.94 -9.83
CA ARG A 39 -7.03 -11.01 -10.94
C ARG A 39 -6.97 -12.40 -11.58
N ASN A 40 -7.12 -13.45 -10.78
CA ASN A 40 -7.07 -14.83 -11.25
C ASN A 40 -8.43 -15.35 -11.75
N ARG A 41 -9.53 -14.59 -11.56
CA ARG A 41 -10.87 -15.01 -11.98
C ARG A 41 -11.09 -14.96 -13.50
N GLU A 42 -10.39 -14.08 -14.20
CA GLU A 42 -10.50 -13.90 -15.65
C GLU A 42 -9.54 -14.78 -16.46
N ILE A 43 -8.59 -15.44 -15.78
CA ILE A 43 -7.72 -16.41 -16.40
C ILE A 43 -8.50 -17.72 -16.42
N HIS A 44 -9.14 -18.04 -17.56
CA HIS A 44 -9.46 -19.42 -17.89
C HIS A 44 -8.24 -20.26 -17.51
N PHE A 45 -8.40 -21.18 -16.55
CA PHE A 45 -7.33 -21.99 -15.96
C PHE A 45 -6.45 -22.59 -17.06
N ASN A 46 -5.40 -21.85 -17.42
CA ASN A 46 -4.37 -22.32 -18.33
C ASN A 46 -3.22 -22.75 -17.39
N PRO A 47 -2.94 -24.06 -17.29
CA PRO A 47 -2.04 -24.62 -16.28
C PRO A 47 -0.60 -24.08 -16.37
N ASP A 48 -0.24 -23.40 -17.45
CA ASP A 48 1.10 -22.86 -17.68
C ASP A 48 1.41 -21.59 -16.87
N LEU A 49 0.39 -20.82 -16.44
CA LEU A 49 0.62 -19.53 -15.76
C LEU A 49 1.01 -19.68 -14.28
N PHE A 50 0.60 -20.78 -13.64
CA PHE A 50 0.98 -21.09 -12.26
C PHE A 50 2.46 -21.46 -12.15
N LYS A 51 3.02 -22.06 -13.20
CA LYS A 51 4.45 -22.42 -13.30
C LYS A 51 5.37 -21.20 -13.29
N GLN A 52 4.93 -20.08 -13.85
CA GLN A 52 5.81 -18.93 -14.07
C GLN A 52 5.87 -17.95 -12.89
N SER A 53 4.83 -17.87 -12.06
CA SER A 53 4.75 -16.85 -11.01
C SER A 53 5.14 -17.33 -9.60
N PHE A 54 5.21 -18.64 -9.36
CA PHE A 54 5.47 -19.21 -8.02
C PHE A 54 6.76 -20.05 -7.92
N SER A 55 7.40 -20.40 -9.04
CA SER A 55 8.54 -21.33 -9.09
C SER A 55 9.81 -20.90 -8.34
N SER A 56 9.88 -19.69 -7.78
CA SER A 56 11.05 -19.22 -7.02
C SER A 56 10.87 -19.15 -5.49
N TYR A 57 9.66 -19.35 -4.95
CA TYR A 57 9.44 -19.19 -3.52
C TYR A 57 8.48 -20.26 -2.97
N LEU A 58 9.08 -21.22 -2.25
CA LEU A 58 8.48 -22.41 -1.62
C LEU A 58 8.16 -23.56 -2.59
N GLU A 59 8.48 -24.79 -2.17
CA GLU A 59 8.13 -26.08 -2.79
C GLU A 59 6.61 -26.31 -2.80
N VAL A 60 5.90 -25.41 -3.45
CA VAL A 60 4.45 -25.46 -3.70
C VAL A 60 4.17 -26.35 -4.91
N ASP A 61 5.17 -26.61 -5.76
CA ASP A 61 5.04 -27.47 -6.94
C ASP A 61 4.61 -28.90 -6.58
N GLN A 62 5.12 -29.49 -5.48
CA GLN A 62 4.67 -30.81 -5.02
C GLN A 62 3.24 -30.79 -4.47
N ILE A 63 2.82 -29.69 -3.84
CA ILE A 63 1.45 -29.53 -3.33
C ILE A 63 0.48 -29.30 -4.49
N ILE A 64 0.87 -28.53 -5.50
CA ILE A 64 0.09 -28.28 -6.71
C ILE A 64 -0.01 -29.56 -7.54
N GLU A 65 1.07 -30.32 -7.72
CA GLU A 65 1.07 -31.60 -8.42
C GLU A 65 0.21 -32.64 -7.66
N PHE A 66 0.27 -32.65 -6.32
CA PHE A 66 -0.59 -33.49 -5.47
C PHE A 66 -2.07 -33.11 -5.56
N ILE A 67 -2.39 -31.82 -5.70
CA ILE A 67 -3.77 -31.33 -5.86
C ILE A 67 -4.28 -31.55 -7.30
N GLN A 68 -3.40 -31.45 -8.31
CA GLN A 68 -3.74 -31.59 -9.73
C GLN A 68 -3.88 -33.06 -10.16
N THR A 69 -3.16 -34.00 -9.54
CA THR A 69 -3.25 -35.44 -9.84
C THR A 69 -4.56 -36.07 -9.35
N ARG A 70 -5.28 -35.43 -8.43
CA ARG A 70 -6.69 -35.76 -8.17
C ARG A 70 -7.57 -34.84 -9.00
N ASN A 71 -8.35 -35.41 -9.91
CA ASN A 71 -9.51 -34.79 -10.57
C ASN A 71 -10.51 -34.24 -9.52
N PHE A 72 -10.21 -33.12 -8.87
CA PHE A 72 -11.20 -32.28 -8.22
C PHE A 72 -11.87 -31.44 -9.31
N ASP A 73 -12.69 -32.14 -10.10
CA ASP A 73 -13.55 -31.63 -11.16
C ASP A 73 -14.21 -30.32 -10.72
N GLN A 74 -13.83 -29.19 -11.33
CA GLN A 74 -14.46 -27.84 -11.33
C GLN A 74 -15.12 -27.33 -10.03
N THR A 75 -16.05 -28.06 -9.44
CA THR A 75 -16.66 -27.88 -8.12
C THR A 75 -15.66 -27.69 -6.97
N GLY A 76 -14.59 -28.48 -6.88
CA GLY A 76 -13.56 -28.33 -5.83
C GLY A 76 -12.84 -26.99 -5.92
N ALA A 77 -12.46 -26.59 -7.15
CA ALA A 77 -11.84 -25.30 -7.43
C ALA A 77 -12.82 -24.13 -7.18
N GLN A 78 -14.10 -24.29 -7.50
CA GLN A 78 -15.14 -23.29 -7.18
C GLN A 78 -15.33 -23.11 -5.68
N ILE A 79 -15.38 -24.20 -4.91
CA ILE A 79 -15.49 -24.15 -3.44
C ILE A 79 -14.27 -23.44 -2.85
N LEU A 80 -13.05 -23.78 -3.30
CA LEU A 80 -11.82 -23.12 -2.85
C LEU A 80 -11.80 -21.62 -3.23
N SER A 81 -12.32 -21.28 -4.41
CA SER A 81 -12.45 -19.91 -4.87
C SER A 81 -13.37 -19.09 -3.95
N TYR A 82 -14.55 -19.64 -3.59
CA TYR A 82 -15.47 -18.97 -2.68
C TYR A 82 -14.96 -18.91 -1.23
N THR A 83 -14.16 -19.89 -0.78
CA THR A 83 -13.55 -19.83 0.56
C THR A 83 -12.52 -18.70 0.66
N VAL A 84 -11.74 -18.43 -0.39
CA VAL A 84 -10.81 -17.28 -0.42
C VAL A 84 -11.56 -15.95 -0.28
N VAL A 85 -12.68 -15.79 -1.00
CA VAL A 85 -13.54 -14.58 -0.87
C VAL A 85 -14.13 -14.48 0.52
N LEU A 86 -14.59 -15.59 1.08
CA LEU A 86 -15.13 -15.62 2.43
C LEU A 86 -14.06 -15.20 3.45
N ILE A 87 -12.85 -15.77 3.37
CA ILE A 87 -11.70 -15.43 4.21
C ILE A 87 -11.38 -13.94 4.09
N SER A 88 -11.28 -13.41 2.87
CA SER A 88 -11.07 -11.99 2.60
C SER A 88 -12.12 -11.12 3.31
N LEU A 89 -13.39 -11.49 3.18
CA LEU A 89 -14.49 -10.80 3.84
C LEU A 89 -14.40 -10.90 5.37
N MET A 90 -13.91 -12.02 5.92
CA MET A 90 -13.65 -12.16 7.36
C MET A 90 -12.64 -11.11 7.82
N PHE A 91 -11.50 -11.01 7.14
CA PHE A 91 -10.44 -10.06 7.50
C PHE A 91 -10.93 -8.61 7.43
N LEU A 92 -11.81 -8.28 6.48
CA LEU A 92 -12.34 -6.92 6.31
C LEU A 92 -13.45 -6.55 7.31
N LEU A 93 -14.38 -7.46 7.60
CA LEU A 93 -15.57 -7.16 8.41
C LEU A 93 -15.41 -7.43 9.91
N LEU A 94 -14.45 -8.27 10.33
CA LEU A 94 -14.31 -8.60 11.75
C LEU A 94 -13.93 -7.37 12.59
N PRO A 95 -14.46 -7.27 13.83
CA PRO A 95 -13.96 -6.29 14.79
C PRO A 95 -12.50 -6.57 15.14
N LEU A 96 -11.73 -5.51 15.39
CA LEU A 96 -10.27 -5.57 15.59
C LEU A 96 -9.84 -6.59 16.65
N TYR A 97 -10.55 -6.67 17.77
CA TYR A 97 -10.27 -7.65 18.84
C TYR A 97 -10.35 -9.10 18.35
N LYS A 98 -11.38 -9.43 17.58
CA LYS A 98 -11.54 -10.78 17.00
C LYS A 98 -10.53 -11.04 15.90
N LEU A 99 -10.13 -10.01 15.16
CA LEU A 99 -9.11 -10.11 14.13
C LEU A 99 -7.74 -10.43 14.73
N VAL A 100 -7.34 -9.72 15.79
CA VAL A 100 -6.12 -10.02 16.57
C VAL A 100 -6.16 -11.47 17.09
N GLN A 101 -7.32 -11.93 17.58
CA GLN A 101 -7.50 -13.32 18.01
C GLN A 101 -7.27 -14.33 16.86
N VAL A 102 -7.72 -14.04 15.63
CA VAL A 102 -7.43 -14.86 14.45
C VAL A 102 -5.93 -14.92 14.17
N TYR A 103 -5.20 -13.79 14.26
CA TYR A 103 -3.74 -13.78 14.11
C TYR A 103 -3.02 -14.59 15.19
N PHE A 104 -3.51 -14.59 16.44
CA PHE A 104 -2.99 -15.48 17.48
C PHE A 104 -3.25 -16.95 17.17
N HIS A 105 -4.38 -17.30 16.58
CA HIS A 105 -4.64 -18.67 16.11
C HIS A 105 -3.69 -19.10 14.99
N ILE A 106 -3.42 -18.21 14.01
CA ILE A 106 -2.44 -18.47 12.94
C ILE A 106 -1.03 -18.62 13.53
N SER A 107 -0.64 -17.75 14.45
CA SER A 107 0.68 -17.81 15.12
C SER A 107 0.83 -19.08 15.96
N SER A 108 -0.25 -19.53 16.61
CA SER A 108 -0.29 -20.82 17.31
C SER A 108 -0.13 -21.99 16.35
N LEU A 109 -0.71 -21.96 15.15
CA LEU A 109 -0.53 -23.00 14.14
C LEU A 109 0.93 -23.06 13.68
N LEU A 110 1.57 -21.90 13.49
CA LEU A 110 3.00 -21.82 13.15
C LEU A 110 3.88 -22.42 14.24
N LEU A 111 3.64 -22.07 15.51
CA LEU A 111 4.35 -22.65 16.66
C LEU A 111 4.16 -24.17 16.72
N PHE A 112 2.98 -24.66 16.37
CA PHE A 112 2.71 -26.09 16.30
C PHE A 112 3.50 -26.78 15.18
N SER A 113 3.64 -26.14 14.01
CA SER A 113 4.53 -26.62 12.94
C SER A 113 6.00 -26.66 13.39
N VAL A 114 6.45 -25.68 14.16
CA VAL A 114 7.80 -25.69 14.76
C VAL A 114 7.96 -26.83 15.76
N ALA A 115 6.94 -27.09 16.60
CA ALA A 115 6.95 -28.21 17.54
C ALA A 115 6.99 -29.58 16.83
N HIS A 116 6.24 -29.72 15.73
CA HIS A 116 6.29 -30.90 14.87
C HIS A 116 7.69 -31.08 14.26
N TYR A 117 8.25 -30.02 13.67
CA TYR A 117 9.60 -30.03 13.11
C TYR A 117 10.67 -30.43 14.15
N LEU A 118 10.59 -29.87 15.36
CA LEU A 118 11.51 -30.19 16.45
C LEU A 118 11.38 -31.66 16.89
N SER A 119 10.15 -32.18 16.96
CA SER A 119 9.88 -33.58 17.28
C SER A 119 10.41 -34.53 16.21
N ALA A 120 10.18 -34.22 14.92
CA ALA A 120 10.68 -35.01 13.81
C ALA A 120 12.21 -35.03 13.77
N ARG A 121 12.85 -33.86 13.97
CA ARG A 121 14.30 -33.72 14.03
C ARG A 121 14.90 -34.50 15.20
N TYR A 122 14.25 -34.52 16.36
CA TYR A 122 14.67 -35.32 17.50
C TYR A 122 14.69 -36.82 17.17
N VAL A 123 13.63 -37.33 16.54
CA VAL A 123 13.55 -38.76 16.13
C VAL A 123 14.63 -39.11 15.12
N GLN A 124 14.86 -38.26 14.11
CA GLN A 124 15.91 -38.46 13.11
C GLN A 124 17.31 -38.46 13.73
N LEU A 125 17.57 -37.59 14.70
CA LEU A 125 18.86 -37.51 15.40
C LEU A 125 19.13 -38.73 16.29
N GLU A 126 18.10 -39.35 16.86
CA GLU A 126 18.24 -40.59 17.63
C GLU A 126 18.37 -41.83 16.73
N GLN A 127 17.80 -41.80 15.51
CA GLN A 127 17.92 -42.90 14.53
C GLN A 127 19.27 -42.91 13.82
N ASN A 128 19.83 -41.73 13.53
CA ASN A 128 21.11 -41.58 12.82
C ASN A 128 22.33 -41.45 13.75
N GLY A 129 22.12 -41.48 15.07
CA GLY A 129 23.19 -41.41 16.05
C GLY A 129 23.91 -42.76 16.20
N ASP A 130 25.22 -42.71 16.48
CA ASP A 130 26.02 -43.93 16.69
C ASP A 130 25.45 -44.79 17.84
N PRO A 131 25.25 -46.12 17.62
CA PRO A 131 24.77 -47.03 18.66
C PRO A 131 25.78 -47.21 19.81
N ASP A 132 27.05 -46.87 19.58
CA ASP A 132 28.17 -47.05 20.50
C ASP A 132 28.59 -45.78 21.26
N LEU A 133 27.84 -44.68 21.17
CA LEU A 133 28.06 -43.51 22.03
C LEU A 133 27.57 -43.78 23.47
N LYS A 134 28.27 -44.71 24.15
CA LYS A 134 28.36 -44.78 25.62
C LYS A 134 29.16 -43.57 26.10
N LEU A 135 28.54 -42.40 26.13
CA LEU A 135 29.09 -41.24 26.85
C LEU A 135 28.04 -40.74 27.84
N ASP A 136 28.35 -40.97 29.12
CA ASP A 136 27.76 -40.55 30.39
C ASP A 136 26.27 -40.16 30.43
N ASP A 137 25.55 -40.78 31.38
CA ASP A 137 24.14 -40.52 31.70
C ASP A 137 23.79 -39.02 31.80
N PHE A 138 24.76 -38.18 32.18
CA PHE A 138 24.60 -36.72 32.29
C PHE A 138 24.47 -36.00 30.95
N ALA A 139 25.29 -36.34 29.95
CA ALA A 139 25.23 -35.70 28.62
C ALA A 139 23.96 -36.12 27.87
N LYS A 140 23.51 -37.37 28.09
CA LYS A 140 22.22 -37.85 27.59
C LYS A 140 21.06 -37.10 28.26
N LEU A 141 21.11 -36.90 29.58
CA LEU A 141 20.10 -36.13 30.31
C LEU A 141 20.05 -34.65 29.89
N GLU A 142 21.21 -34.03 29.64
CA GLU A 142 21.30 -32.65 29.17
C GLU A 142 20.66 -32.48 27.78
N ARG A 143 20.95 -33.39 26.85
CA ARG A 143 20.38 -33.37 25.49
C ARG A 143 18.86 -33.61 25.49
N HIS A 144 18.37 -34.60 26.24
CA HIS A 144 16.93 -34.85 26.38
C HIS A 144 16.24 -33.70 27.12
N GLY A 145 16.87 -33.17 28.17
CA GLY A 145 16.40 -32.04 28.96
C GLY A 145 16.22 -30.78 28.11
N PHE A 146 17.15 -30.49 27.20
CA PHE A 146 17.03 -29.34 26.30
C PHE A 146 15.84 -29.49 25.32
N HIS A 147 15.63 -30.68 24.76
CA HIS A 147 14.48 -30.93 23.87
C HIS A 147 13.13 -30.87 24.61
N ILE A 148 13.08 -31.39 25.84
CA ILE A 148 11.90 -31.28 26.71
C ILE A 148 11.63 -29.81 27.05
N LEU A 149 12.66 -29.06 27.44
CA LEU A 149 12.55 -27.64 27.78
C LEU A 149 12.05 -26.84 26.57
N ALA A 150 12.62 -27.05 25.40
CA ALA A 150 12.22 -26.37 24.17
C ALA A 150 10.74 -26.64 23.81
N GLN A 151 10.29 -27.89 23.89
CA GLN A 151 8.88 -28.23 23.65
C GLN A 151 7.95 -27.68 24.72
N LEU A 152 8.35 -27.70 25.99
CA LEU A 152 7.58 -27.12 27.09
C LEU A 152 7.40 -25.61 26.90
N VAL A 153 8.47 -24.89 26.56
CA VAL A 153 8.41 -23.45 26.25
C VAL A 153 7.46 -23.19 25.09
N LEU A 154 7.53 -23.98 24.01
CA LEU A 154 6.59 -23.87 22.89
C LEU A 154 5.13 -24.09 23.34
N CYS A 155 4.86 -25.09 24.19
CA CYS A 155 3.52 -25.34 24.74
C CYS A 155 3.03 -24.19 25.64
N VAL A 156 3.89 -23.61 26.48
CA VAL A 156 3.55 -22.47 27.35
C VAL A 156 3.23 -21.24 26.52
N VAL A 157 4.06 -20.92 25.53
CA VAL A 157 3.83 -19.81 24.60
C VAL A 157 2.53 -20.04 23.83
N GLN A 158 2.28 -21.25 23.33
CA GLN A 158 1.06 -21.60 22.62
C GLN A 158 -0.20 -21.50 23.51
N SER A 159 -0.12 -21.95 24.77
CA SER A 159 -1.21 -21.81 25.75
C SER A 159 -1.53 -20.35 26.05
N CYS A 160 -0.51 -19.49 26.14
CA CYS A 160 -0.66 -18.06 26.33
C CYS A 160 -1.34 -17.40 25.12
N LEU A 161 -0.88 -17.70 23.90
CA LEU A 161 -1.46 -17.17 22.66
C LEU A 161 -2.92 -17.57 22.47
N LEU A 162 -3.27 -18.83 22.76
CA LEU A 162 -4.63 -19.35 22.60
C LEU A 162 -5.56 -18.98 23.76
N ASN A 163 -5.01 -18.42 24.84
CA ASN A 163 -5.69 -18.13 26.10
C ASN A 163 -6.58 -19.29 26.55
N LEU A 164 -5.99 -20.49 26.66
CA LEU A 164 -6.71 -21.70 27.03
C LEU A 164 -7.05 -21.66 28.52
N GLU A 165 -8.35 -21.67 28.83
CA GLU A 165 -8.87 -21.77 30.20
C GLU A 165 -8.86 -23.21 30.71
N ASN A 166 -9.00 -24.20 29.83
CA ASN A 166 -9.07 -25.61 30.20
C ASN A 166 -7.68 -26.21 30.40
N ASP A 167 -7.39 -26.72 31.60
CA ASP A 167 -6.11 -27.39 31.90
C ASP A 167 -5.87 -28.63 31.02
N ILE A 168 -6.94 -29.37 30.69
CA ILE A 168 -6.87 -30.52 29.77
C ILE A 168 -6.35 -30.07 28.39
N ALA A 169 -6.81 -28.92 27.88
CA ALA A 169 -6.37 -28.40 26.59
C ALA A 169 -4.88 -28.01 26.61
N ARG A 170 -4.38 -27.50 27.75
CA ARG A 170 -2.96 -27.14 27.93
C ARG A 170 -2.07 -28.38 27.91
N VAL A 171 -2.46 -29.43 28.61
CA VAL A 171 -1.75 -30.73 28.58
C VAL A 171 -1.77 -31.34 27.18
N THR A 172 -2.88 -31.16 26.46
CA THR A 172 -3.03 -31.66 25.09
C THR A 172 -2.14 -30.92 24.06
N LEU A 173 -1.58 -29.74 24.39
CA LEU A 173 -0.56 -29.11 23.55
C LEU A 173 0.81 -29.80 23.63
N ALA A 174 1.07 -30.55 24.71
CA ALA A 174 2.33 -31.25 24.97
C ALA A 174 2.44 -32.61 24.26
N VAL A 175 1.61 -32.87 23.25
CA VAL A 175 1.56 -34.16 22.53
C VAL A 175 2.90 -34.54 21.89
N PHE A 176 3.73 -33.55 21.52
CA PHE A 176 5.06 -33.80 20.96
C PHE A 176 6.12 -34.21 22.00
N LEU A 177 5.80 -34.28 23.29
CA LEU A 177 6.65 -34.91 24.31
C LEU A 177 6.55 -36.45 24.26
N ILE A 178 5.52 -37.02 23.62
CA ILE A 178 5.29 -38.48 23.58
C ILE A 178 6.53 -39.26 23.06
N PRO A 179 7.19 -38.86 21.96
CA PRO A 179 8.41 -39.54 21.50
C PRO A 179 9.57 -39.46 22.51
N ILE A 180 9.71 -38.34 23.23
CA ILE A 180 10.77 -38.18 24.22
C ILE A 180 10.50 -39.05 25.44
N ILE A 181 9.25 -39.09 25.92
CA ILE A 181 8.84 -39.96 27.04
C ILE A 181 9.00 -41.43 26.64
N ALA A 182 8.62 -41.81 25.42
CA ALA A 182 8.84 -43.16 24.91
C ALA A 182 10.33 -43.54 24.93
N ARG A 183 11.22 -42.60 24.61
CA ARG A 183 12.67 -42.81 24.70
C ARG A 183 13.17 -42.99 26.14
N MET A 184 12.64 -42.21 27.09
CA MET A 184 12.94 -42.33 28.52
C MET A 184 12.43 -43.66 29.10
N CYS A 185 11.34 -44.21 28.56
CA CYS A 185 10.79 -45.52 28.93
C CYS A 185 11.50 -46.70 28.24
N ALA A 186 12.69 -46.50 27.68
CA ALA A 186 13.53 -47.52 27.04
C ALA A 186 12.88 -48.23 25.83
N VAL A 187 11.98 -47.56 25.11
CA VAL A 187 11.45 -48.07 23.83
C VAL A 187 12.58 -48.20 22.80
N PRO A 188 12.65 -49.30 22.02
CA PRO A 188 13.67 -49.48 20.99
C PRO A 188 13.60 -48.39 19.92
N ILE A 189 14.78 -47.99 19.41
CA ILE A 189 14.97 -46.86 18.48
C ILE A 189 14.13 -47.05 17.20
N ASP A 190 13.99 -48.30 16.74
CA ASP A 190 13.20 -48.68 15.56
C ASP A 190 11.70 -48.35 15.70
N ARG A 191 11.18 -48.31 16.93
CA ARG A 191 9.76 -48.07 17.23
C ARG A 191 9.47 -46.60 17.55
N LEU A 192 10.49 -45.75 17.64
CA LEU A 192 10.34 -44.32 17.99
C LEU A 192 9.53 -43.54 16.92
N ILE A 193 9.63 -43.95 15.66
CA ILE A 193 8.86 -43.35 14.56
C ILE A 193 7.35 -43.58 14.72
N ILE A 194 6.95 -44.72 15.31
CA ILE A 194 5.54 -45.01 15.60
C ILE A 194 5.02 -44.06 16.68
N ALA A 195 5.82 -43.78 17.72
CA ALA A 195 5.45 -42.82 18.77
C ALA A 195 5.25 -41.40 18.20
N HIS A 196 6.10 -40.98 17.26
CA HIS A 196 5.93 -39.69 16.57
C HIS A 196 4.68 -39.67 15.67
N ASN A 197 4.37 -40.75 14.96
CA ASN A 197 3.16 -40.83 14.13
C ASN A 197 1.88 -40.81 14.97
N VAL A 198 1.88 -41.44 16.14
CA VAL A 198 0.78 -41.36 17.12
C VAL A 198 0.64 -39.93 17.64
N ALA A 199 1.75 -39.27 17.98
CA ALA A 199 1.74 -37.86 18.38
C ALA A 199 1.17 -36.98 17.26
N CYS A 200 1.55 -37.19 16.00
CA CYS A 200 1.03 -36.43 14.86
C CYS A 200 -0.48 -36.66 14.64
N SER A 201 -0.97 -37.88 14.79
CA SER A 201 -2.40 -38.18 14.66
C SER A 201 -3.23 -37.49 15.74
N LEU A 202 -2.75 -37.55 16.99
CA LEU A 202 -3.40 -36.89 18.12
C LEU A 202 -3.36 -35.36 17.98
N ALA A 203 -2.22 -34.83 17.55
CA ALA A 203 -2.03 -33.43 17.21
C ALA A 203 -3.04 -32.91 16.17
N ILE A 204 -3.23 -33.62 15.06
CA ILE A 204 -4.19 -33.26 14.02
C ILE A 204 -5.62 -33.29 14.57
N LEU A 205 -5.98 -34.33 15.33
CA LEU A 205 -7.30 -34.46 15.95
C LEU A 205 -7.62 -33.26 16.86
N VAL A 206 -6.66 -32.83 17.66
CA VAL A 206 -6.79 -31.70 18.59
C VAL A 206 -6.99 -30.39 17.83
N ILE A 207 -6.23 -30.17 16.75
CA ILE A 207 -6.42 -29.02 15.87
C ILE A 207 -7.83 -29.04 15.26
N CYS A 208 -8.28 -30.18 14.74
CA CYS A 208 -9.60 -30.33 14.14
C CYS A 208 -10.73 -30.00 15.14
N ILE A 209 -10.67 -30.56 16.36
CA ILE A 209 -11.64 -30.28 17.42
C ILE A 209 -11.63 -28.79 17.77
N TYR A 210 -10.45 -28.18 17.90
CA TYR A 210 -10.31 -26.76 18.20
C TYR A 210 -10.93 -25.88 17.12
N VAL A 211 -10.62 -26.15 15.85
CA VAL A 211 -11.14 -25.41 14.69
C VAL A 211 -12.66 -25.55 14.61
N LEU A 212 -13.20 -26.77 14.75
CA LEU A 212 -14.64 -27.01 14.72
C LEU A 212 -15.40 -26.24 15.82
N ASN A 213 -14.80 -26.11 17.01
CA ASN A 213 -15.40 -25.36 18.11
C ASN A 213 -15.37 -23.83 17.90
N LYS A 214 -14.30 -23.29 17.28
CA LYS A 214 -14.12 -21.83 17.13
C LYS A 214 -14.70 -21.26 15.83
N THR A 215 -14.72 -22.03 14.75
CA THR A 215 -15.25 -21.61 13.44
C THR A 215 -16.69 -21.09 13.47
N PRO A 216 -17.67 -21.75 14.13
CA PRO A 216 -19.06 -21.27 14.13
C PRO A 216 -19.20 -19.91 14.83
N ALA A 217 -18.42 -19.64 15.88
CA ALA A 217 -18.43 -18.34 16.56
C ALA A 217 -17.92 -17.21 15.64
N LEU A 218 -16.90 -17.47 14.83
CA LEU A 218 -16.39 -16.52 13.84
C LEU A 218 -17.41 -16.27 12.72
N LEU A 219 -18.05 -17.33 12.22
CA LEU A 219 -19.06 -17.23 11.16
C LEU A 219 -20.31 -16.45 11.61
N LEU A 220 -20.75 -16.66 12.85
CA LEU A 220 -21.84 -15.89 13.45
C LEU A 220 -21.51 -14.40 13.56
N SER A 221 -20.28 -14.06 13.94
CA SER A 221 -19.81 -12.67 14.04
C SER A 221 -19.82 -11.97 12.68
N ILE A 222 -19.46 -12.68 11.61
CA ILE A 222 -19.55 -12.16 10.23
C ILE A 222 -21.01 -11.97 9.84
N ARG A 223 -21.86 -12.97 10.10
CA ARG A 223 -23.28 -12.89 9.78
C ARG A 223 -23.96 -11.70 10.47
N GLN A 224 -23.61 -11.42 11.72
CA GLN A 224 -24.05 -10.23 12.45
C GLN A 224 -23.55 -8.94 11.80
N SER A 225 -22.28 -8.90 11.41
CA SER A 225 -21.66 -7.73 10.74
C SER A 225 -22.31 -7.44 9.38
N VAL A 226 -22.60 -8.48 8.59
CA VAL A 226 -23.30 -8.38 7.30
C VAL A 226 -24.74 -7.94 7.49
N ARG A 227 -25.46 -8.47 8.50
CA ARG A 227 -26.83 -8.03 8.82
C ARG A 227 -26.86 -6.56 9.22
N TYR A 228 -25.93 -6.13 10.06
CA TYR A 228 -25.78 -4.74 10.46
C TYR A 228 -25.55 -3.83 9.25
N LEU A 229 -24.66 -4.25 8.34
CA LEU A 229 -24.41 -3.52 7.09
C LEU A 229 -25.66 -3.45 6.20
N LYS A 230 -26.39 -4.56 6.07
CA LYS A 230 -27.64 -4.61 5.30
C LYS A 230 -28.68 -3.65 5.85
N VAL A 231 -28.83 -3.56 7.18
CA VAL A 231 -29.75 -2.62 7.84
C VAL A 231 -29.35 -1.17 7.54
N ILE A 232 -28.07 -0.84 7.61
CA ILE A 232 -27.58 0.50 7.27
C ILE A 232 -27.87 0.86 5.81
N ILE A 233 -27.63 -0.06 4.88
CA ILE A 233 -27.89 0.15 3.45
C ILE A 233 -29.38 0.37 3.18
N ILE A 234 -30.26 -0.37 3.86
CA ILE A 234 -31.72 -0.21 3.71
C ILE A 234 -32.18 1.14 4.28
N LEU A 235 -31.65 1.57 5.42
CA LEU A 235 -32.09 2.81 6.09
C LEU A 235 -31.56 4.08 5.43
N ARG A 236 -30.33 4.07 4.89
CA ARG A 236 -29.65 5.28 4.37
C ARG A 236 -29.48 5.27 2.85
N GLY A 237 -30.03 4.27 2.17
CA GLY A 237 -29.82 3.99 0.76
C GLY A 237 -28.41 3.43 0.46
N PHE A 238 -28.22 2.93 -0.76
CA PHE A 238 -26.96 2.33 -1.19
C PHE A 238 -25.78 3.30 -1.07
N GLY A 239 -25.94 4.55 -1.52
CA GLY A 239 -24.90 5.57 -1.44
C GLY A 239 -24.54 5.94 0.00
N GLY A 240 -25.54 6.17 0.86
CA GLY A 240 -25.31 6.51 2.26
C GLY A 240 -24.70 5.36 3.07
N GLY A 241 -25.12 4.12 2.80
CA GLY A 241 -24.55 2.93 3.43
C GLY A 241 -23.12 2.65 2.98
N ALA A 242 -22.83 2.79 1.69
CA ALA A 242 -21.48 2.67 1.14
C ALA A 242 -20.55 3.74 1.73
N ALA A 243 -21.00 4.98 1.85
CA ALA A 243 -20.22 6.05 2.47
C ALA A 243 -19.91 5.75 3.94
N ILE A 244 -20.88 5.29 4.74
CA ILE A 244 -20.62 4.88 6.13
C ILE A 244 -19.59 3.76 6.18
N LEU A 245 -19.73 2.75 5.32
CA LEU A 245 -18.79 1.63 5.27
C LEU A 245 -17.38 2.11 4.91
N TRP A 246 -17.29 3.00 3.92
CA TRP A 246 -16.05 3.60 3.44
C TRP A 246 -15.28 4.30 4.57
N TYR A 247 -15.96 5.14 5.35
CA TYR A 247 -15.36 5.83 6.49
C TYR A 247 -15.10 4.88 7.68
N ARG A 248 -16.04 3.99 8.00
CA ARG A 248 -15.93 3.07 9.14
C ARG A 248 -14.78 2.08 8.99
N LEU A 249 -14.63 1.49 7.81
CA LEU A 249 -13.56 0.53 7.53
C LEU A 249 -12.23 1.21 7.18
N ARG A 250 -12.20 2.55 7.05
CA ARG A 250 -11.05 3.29 6.52
C ARG A 250 -10.60 2.73 5.19
N PHE A 251 -11.58 2.46 4.32
CA PHE A 251 -11.36 1.67 3.12
C PHE A 251 -10.32 2.31 2.20
N ALA A 252 -10.26 3.65 2.14
CA ALA A 252 -9.23 4.38 1.42
C ALA A 252 -7.80 4.13 1.95
N GLU A 253 -7.59 4.11 3.27
CA GLU A 253 -6.28 3.85 3.88
C GLU A 253 -5.82 2.42 3.58
N ILE A 254 -6.74 1.45 3.69
CA ILE A 254 -6.46 0.04 3.37
C ILE A 254 -6.14 -0.12 1.88
N LEU A 255 -6.88 0.53 0.99
CA LEU A 255 -6.61 0.53 -0.45
C LEU A 255 -5.24 1.10 -0.79
N ILE A 256 -4.90 2.26 -0.22
CA ILE A 256 -3.60 2.91 -0.42
C ILE A 256 -2.48 1.96 0.03
N LEU A 257 -2.60 1.36 1.22
CA LEU A 257 -1.59 0.45 1.74
C LEU A 257 -1.47 -0.82 0.88
N ALA A 258 -2.60 -1.41 0.47
CA ALA A 258 -2.61 -2.58 -0.41
C ALA A 258 -1.93 -2.29 -1.74
N TRP A 259 -2.28 -1.18 -2.40
CA TRP A 259 -1.65 -0.81 -3.65
C TRP A 259 -0.15 -0.52 -3.48
N LEU A 260 0.26 0.20 -2.43
CA LEU A 260 1.68 0.43 -2.15
C LEU A 260 2.44 -0.89 -1.97
N THR A 261 1.88 -1.86 -1.24
CA THR A 261 2.53 -3.17 -1.09
C THR A 261 2.67 -3.92 -2.42
N MET A 262 1.64 -3.88 -3.27
CA MET A 262 1.72 -4.46 -4.62
C MET A 262 2.74 -3.74 -5.50
N PHE A 263 2.77 -2.41 -5.43
CA PHE A 263 3.71 -1.56 -6.18
C PHE A 263 5.16 -1.83 -5.76
N PHE A 264 5.47 -1.78 -4.46
CA PHE A 264 6.84 -2.05 -3.97
C PHE A 264 7.28 -3.49 -4.23
N ALA A 265 6.38 -4.46 -4.14
CA ALA A 265 6.68 -5.84 -4.54
C ALA A 265 7.06 -5.92 -6.03
N ARG A 266 6.35 -5.20 -6.91
CA ARG A 266 6.65 -5.15 -8.36
C ARG A 266 7.96 -4.44 -8.66
N VAL A 267 8.24 -3.33 -7.97
CA VAL A 267 9.51 -2.61 -8.06
C VAL A 267 10.66 -3.53 -7.62
N TYR A 268 10.52 -4.21 -6.47
CA TYR A 268 11.52 -5.16 -5.98
C TYR A 268 11.81 -6.27 -6.98
N VAL A 269 10.77 -6.88 -7.57
CA VAL A 269 10.95 -7.92 -8.60
C VAL A 269 11.66 -7.38 -9.84
N HIS A 270 11.39 -6.14 -10.25
CA HIS A 270 12.07 -5.51 -11.39
C HIS A 270 13.54 -5.20 -11.11
N LEU A 271 13.87 -4.74 -9.90
CA LEU A 271 15.26 -4.47 -9.51
C LEU A 271 16.05 -5.76 -9.28
N ALA A 272 15.52 -6.67 -8.46
CA ALA A 272 16.22 -7.88 -8.04
C ALA A 272 16.24 -8.97 -9.14
N GLY A 273 15.17 -9.08 -9.93
CA GLY A 273 15.03 -10.16 -10.91
C GLY A 273 15.58 -9.85 -12.31
N LYS A 274 15.65 -8.57 -12.71
CA LYS A 274 16.05 -8.18 -14.08
C LYS A 274 17.35 -7.38 -14.15
N GLY A 275 17.98 -7.03 -13.02
CA GLY A 275 19.28 -6.35 -12.99
C GLY A 275 19.33 -5.03 -13.77
N ARG A 276 18.22 -4.29 -13.84
CA ARG A 276 18.16 -3.00 -14.55
C ARG A 276 18.86 -1.91 -13.74
N ASP A 277 19.67 -1.10 -14.41
CA ASP A 277 20.40 0.01 -13.81
C ASP A 277 19.47 1.17 -13.40
N PHE A 278 19.95 1.99 -12.46
CA PHE A 278 19.25 3.18 -11.94
C PHE A 278 18.97 4.25 -13.01
N ASP A 279 19.58 4.17 -14.19
CA ASP A 279 19.30 5.10 -15.29
C ASP A 279 17.87 4.90 -15.87
N GLU A 280 17.24 3.74 -15.63
CA GLU A 280 15.88 3.43 -16.10
C GLU A 280 14.79 3.55 -15.00
N ILE A 281 15.04 4.23 -13.87
CA ILE A 281 14.09 4.34 -12.74
C ILE A 281 12.70 4.79 -13.20
N GLY A 282 12.62 5.77 -14.12
CA GLY A 282 11.34 6.28 -14.64
C GLY A 282 10.52 5.21 -15.37
N ALA A 283 11.18 4.40 -16.21
CA ALA A 283 10.54 3.31 -16.93
C ALA A 283 10.14 2.16 -15.98
N ILE A 284 10.99 1.83 -15.00
CA ILE A 284 10.68 0.83 -13.96
C ILE A 284 9.47 1.27 -13.13
N PHE A 285 9.41 2.55 -12.77
CA PHE A 285 8.29 3.14 -12.05
C PHE A 285 6.99 2.97 -12.86
N LEU A 286 6.96 3.46 -14.10
CA LEU A 286 5.77 3.38 -14.97
C LEU A 286 5.32 1.95 -15.23
N ALA A 287 6.25 1.03 -15.52
CA ALA A 287 5.95 -0.38 -15.69
C ALA A 287 5.35 -0.99 -14.41
N SER A 288 5.89 -0.65 -13.24
CA SER A 288 5.38 -1.13 -11.95
C SER A 288 4.00 -0.57 -11.61
N VAL A 289 3.73 0.70 -11.93
CA VAL A 289 2.39 1.30 -11.77
C VAL A 289 1.39 0.63 -12.75
N ALA A 290 1.79 0.36 -14.00
CA ALA A 290 0.94 -0.32 -14.97
C ALA A 290 0.63 -1.76 -14.56
N GLU A 291 1.62 -2.53 -14.13
CA GLU A 291 1.42 -3.93 -13.70
C GLU A 291 0.66 -4.08 -12.39
N SER A 292 0.65 -3.06 -11.54
CA SER A 292 -0.07 -3.08 -10.26
C SER A 292 -1.54 -2.66 -10.38
N THR A 293 -1.97 -2.09 -11.51
CA THR A 293 -3.32 -1.51 -11.70
C THR A 293 -4.25 -2.35 -12.59
N ASN A 294 -4.29 -3.68 -12.41
CA ASN A 294 -5.06 -4.56 -13.32
C ASN A 294 -6.55 -4.66 -13.00
N THR A 295 -6.97 -4.14 -11.86
CA THR A 295 -8.36 -4.21 -11.40
C THR A 295 -8.90 -2.80 -11.19
N PRO A 296 -10.22 -2.57 -11.29
CA PRO A 296 -10.80 -1.26 -11.00
C PRO A 296 -10.53 -0.82 -9.56
N LEU A 297 -10.38 -1.78 -8.64
CA LEU A 297 -10.07 -1.53 -7.23
C LEU A 297 -8.61 -1.06 -7.05
N SER A 298 -7.64 -1.69 -7.71
CA SER A 298 -6.25 -1.22 -7.72
C SER A 298 -6.06 0.11 -8.48
N LEU A 299 -6.85 0.37 -9.53
CA LEU A 299 -6.88 1.67 -10.21
C LEU A 299 -7.42 2.79 -9.30
N LEU A 300 -8.52 2.52 -8.58
CA LEU A 300 -9.04 3.43 -7.57
C LEU A 300 -8.04 3.66 -6.44
N ALA A 301 -7.34 2.59 -6.01
CA ALA A 301 -6.29 2.70 -5.01
C ALA A 301 -5.13 3.59 -5.48
N LEU A 302 -4.66 3.44 -6.74
CA LEU A 302 -3.68 4.35 -7.34
C LEU A 302 -4.19 5.79 -7.31
N ALA A 303 -5.42 6.06 -7.78
CA ALA A 303 -5.96 7.41 -7.80
C ALA A 303 -6.04 8.03 -6.38
N LEU A 304 -6.42 7.23 -5.38
CA LEU A 304 -6.41 7.65 -3.98
C LEU A 304 -4.98 7.91 -3.46
N THR A 305 -4.00 7.09 -3.85
CA THR A 305 -2.59 7.31 -3.47
C THR A 305 -2.07 8.62 -4.03
N VAL A 306 -2.33 8.89 -5.31
CA VAL A 306 -1.89 10.11 -6.01
C VAL A 306 -2.56 11.34 -5.39
N SER A 307 -3.88 11.32 -5.17
CA SER A 307 -4.59 12.42 -4.52
C SER A 307 -4.11 12.66 -3.08
N CYS A 308 -3.82 11.60 -2.33
CA CYS A 308 -3.23 11.71 -1.00
C CYS A 308 -1.85 12.37 -1.06
N PHE A 309 -1.00 11.94 -2.00
CA PHE A 309 0.34 12.51 -2.19
C PHE A 309 0.30 13.98 -2.58
N CYS A 310 -0.58 14.36 -3.52
CA CYS A 310 -0.80 15.75 -3.92
C CYS A 310 -1.23 16.61 -2.72
N LYS A 311 -2.19 16.12 -1.92
CA LYS A 311 -2.65 16.82 -0.71
C LYS A 311 -1.53 17.00 0.31
N GLN A 312 -0.66 16.00 0.48
CA GLN A 312 0.48 16.10 1.38
C GLN A 312 1.48 17.13 0.89
N ILE A 313 1.83 17.13 -0.41
CA ILE A 313 2.72 18.15 -0.99
C ILE A 313 2.16 19.55 -0.78
N LEU A 314 0.87 19.75 -1.05
CA LEU A 314 0.22 21.05 -0.87
C LEU A 314 0.23 21.50 0.60
N THR A 315 -0.05 20.58 1.53
CA THR A 315 -0.02 20.87 2.98
C THR A 315 1.40 21.23 3.44
N ILE A 316 2.42 20.54 2.91
CA ILE A 316 3.83 20.85 3.20
C ILE A 316 4.18 22.23 2.65
N ALA A 317 3.78 22.55 1.42
CA ALA A 317 3.99 23.86 0.80
C ALA A 317 3.34 24.99 1.62
N GLU A 318 2.08 24.84 2.03
CA GLU A 318 1.39 25.79 2.92
C GLU A 318 2.14 25.97 4.25
N CYS A 319 2.67 24.88 4.81
CA CYS A 319 3.44 24.90 6.05
C CYS A 319 4.79 25.60 5.89
N ILE A 320 5.46 25.45 4.74
CA ILE A 320 6.74 26.11 4.42
C ILE A 320 6.56 27.62 4.33
N VAL A 321 5.45 28.06 3.69
CA VAL A 321 5.14 29.48 3.44
C VAL A 321 4.53 30.17 4.67
N GLY A 322 3.95 29.41 5.61
CA GLY A 322 3.36 29.93 6.84
C GLY A 322 1.89 30.36 6.72
N GLY A 323 1.17 29.81 5.74
CA GLY A 323 -0.25 30.12 5.50
C GLY A 323 -1.16 29.71 6.66
N GLN A 324 -2.20 30.52 6.95
CA GLN A 324 -3.21 30.17 7.95
C GLN A 324 -3.96 28.89 7.55
N ARG A 325 -4.12 27.96 8.51
CA ARG A 325 -4.75 26.62 8.39
C ARG A 325 -6.26 26.62 8.07
N GLY A 326 -6.82 27.72 7.55
CA GLY A 326 -8.25 27.95 7.37
C GLY A 326 -8.89 27.19 6.20
N HIS A 327 -8.12 26.80 5.16
CA HIS A 327 -8.65 26.13 3.96
C HIS A 327 -8.82 24.60 4.09
N ARG A 328 -8.62 24.05 5.29
CA ARG A 328 -8.44 22.61 5.52
C ARG A 328 -9.69 21.74 5.30
N HIS A 329 -10.88 22.32 5.35
CA HIS A 329 -12.14 21.57 5.26
C HIS A 329 -12.68 21.37 3.84
N VAL A 330 -12.40 22.28 2.89
CA VAL A 330 -12.92 22.20 1.52
C VAL A 330 -12.06 21.27 0.65
N LEU A 331 -10.73 21.37 0.75
CA LEU A 331 -9.82 20.48 0.01
C LEU A 331 -9.86 19.02 0.49
N ALA A 332 -10.20 18.78 1.76
CA ALA A 332 -10.25 17.42 2.31
C ALA A 332 -11.35 16.56 1.69
N ASN A 333 -12.51 17.13 1.38
CA ASN A 333 -13.58 16.45 0.64
C ASN A 333 -13.36 16.48 -0.87
N GLY A 334 -12.70 17.52 -1.41
CA GLY A 334 -12.33 17.60 -2.83
C GLY A 334 -11.38 16.48 -3.28
N GLY A 335 -10.41 16.09 -2.43
CA GLY A 335 -9.41 15.08 -2.79
C GLY A 335 -9.98 13.69 -3.09
N TYR A 336 -11.03 13.27 -2.37
CA TYR A 336 -11.69 11.98 -2.62
C TYR A 336 -12.48 11.97 -3.93
N THR A 337 -13.19 13.07 -4.22
CA THR A 337 -13.92 13.23 -5.48
C THR A 337 -12.97 13.33 -6.67
N GLY A 338 -11.82 14.01 -6.51
CA GLY A 338 -10.75 14.05 -7.51
C GLY A 338 -10.16 12.66 -7.80
N ALA A 339 -9.90 11.86 -6.77
CA ALA A 339 -9.46 10.48 -6.96
C ALA A 339 -10.51 9.62 -7.68
N LEU A 340 -11.79 9.77 -7.32
CA LEU A 340 -12.87 8.98 -7.90
C LEU A 340 -13.12 9.35 -9.37
N THR A 341 -13.10 10.65 -9.70
CA THR A 341 -13.20 11.12 -11.08
C THR A 341 -12.02 10.65 -11.93
N LEU A 342 -10.79 10.73 -11.41
CA LEU A 342 -9.60 10.19 -12.09
C LEU A 342 -9.72 8.68 -12.35
N ALA A 343 -10.14 7.92 -11.35
CA ALA A 343 -10.34 6.47 -11.48
C ALA A 343 -11.43 6.14 -12.52
N LEU A 344 -12.53 6.90 -12.52
CA LEU A 344 -13.62 6.73 -13.50
C LEU A 344 -13.17 7.08 -14.92
N LEU A 345 -12.41 8.15 -15.10
CA LEU A 345 -11.83 8.52 -16.40
C LEU A 345 -10.91 7.40 -16.92
N CYS A 346 -9.99 6.93 -16.09
CA CYS A 346 -9.09 5.82 -16.46
C CYS A 346 -9.88 4.53 -16.77
N ALA A 347 -10.93 4.22 -16.01
CA ALA A 347 -11.80 3.07 -16.28
C ALA A 347 -12.56 3.23 -17.61
N GLN A 348 -13.11 4.41 -17.88
CA GLN A 348 -13.84 4.72 -19.11
C GLN A 348 -12.93 4.69 -20.35
N THR A 349 -11.67 5.09 -20.22
CA THR A 349 -10.67 4.99 -21.30
C THR A 349 -10.23 3.55 -21.61
N GLY A 350 -10.72 2.55 -20.87
CA GLY A 350 -10.42 1.15 -21.14
C GLY A 350 -9.03 0.70 -20.68
N VAL A 351 -8.36 1.47 -19.81
CA VAL A 351 -7.00 1.19 -19.28
C VAL A 351 -6.83 -0.24 -18.76
N LEU A 352 -7.90 -0.84 -18.22
CA LEU A 352 -7.90 -2.18 -17.64
C LEU A 352 -7.75 -3.30 -18.68
N GLY A 353 -8.18 -3.08 -19.92
CA GLY A 353 -8.10 -4.07 -21.01
C GLY A 353 -6.89 -3.93 -21.93
N MET A 354 -6.03 -2.93 -21.69
CA MET A 354 -4.89 -2.63 -22.55
C MET A 354 -3.68 -3.54 -22.26
N ARG A 355 -2.81 -3.70 -23.25
CA ARG A 355 -1.49 -4.33 -23.05
C ARG A 355 -0.66 -3.50 -22.06
N THR A 356 0.20 -4.17 -21.28
CA THR A 356 0.99 -3.53 -20.22
C THR A 356 1.81 -2.32 -20.67
N GLU A 357 2.34 -2.34 -21.90
CA GLU A 357 3.12 -1.22 -22.45
C GLU A 357 2.25 0.00 -22.76
N GLN A 358 1.15 -0.19 -23.50
CA GLN A 358 0.21 0.90 -23.83
C GLN A 358 -0.44 1.47 -22.56
N LYS A 359 -0.72 0.59 -21.60
CA LYS A 359 -1.21 0.95 -20.28
C LYS A 359 -0.21 1.82 -19.51
N ALA A 360 1.07 1.46 -19.51
CA ALA A 360 2.13 2.24 -18.87
C ALA A 360 2.24 3.63 -19.49
N PHE A 361 2.14 3.72 -20.82
CA PHE A 361 2.13 4.99 -21.53
C PHE A 361 0.94 5.88 -21.13
N LEU A 362 -0.30 5.36 -21.21
CA LEU A 362 -1.50 6.13 -20.88
C LEU A 362 -1.54 6.54 -19.40
N LEU A 363 -1.16 5.63 -18.49
CA LEU A 363 -1.10 5.93 -17.06
C LEU A 363 0.00 6.93 -16.75
N GLY A 364 1.12 6.89 -17.47
CA GLY A 364 2.17 7.91 -17.41
C GLY A 364 1.67 9.29 -17.85
N LEU A 365 0.95 9.38 -18.97
CA LEU A 365 0.31 10.61 -19.43
C LEU A 365 -0.64 11.17 -18.35
N VAL A 366 -1.49 10.33 -17.75
CA VAL A 366 -2.38 10.74 -16.65
C VAL A 366 -1.60 11.25 -15.44
N LEU A 367 -0.51 10.58 -15.04
CA LEU A 367 0.34 11.03 -13.94
C LEU A 367 1.02 12.38 -14.24
N PHE A 368 1.46 12.62 -15.49
CA PHE A 368 2.01 13.91 -15.90
C PHE A 368 0.97 15.03 -15.89
N ILE A 369 -0.28 14.74 -16.29
CA ILE A 369 -1.39 15.71 -16.18
C ILE A 369 -1.59 16.10 -14.71
N VAL A 370 -1.66 15.10 -13.81
CA VAL A 370 -1.83 15.37 -12.37
C VAL A 370 -0.63 16.13 -11.79
N LEU A 371 0.59 15.81 -12.21
CA LEU A 371 1.80 16.50 -11.79
C LEU A 371 1.80 17.97 -12.26
N SER A 372 1.40 18.23 -13.50
CA SER A 372 1.26 19.58 -14.04
C SER A 372 0.19 20.38 -13.29
N ALA A 373 -0.97 19.78 -12.99
CA ALA A 373 -2.01 20.40 -12.18
C ALA A 373 -1.53 20.69 -10.74
N LEU A 374 -0.74 19.81 -10.14
CA LEU A 374 -0.14 20.01 -8.81
C LEU A 374 0.82 21.21 -8.81
N LEU A 375 1.69 21.33 -9.82
CA LEU A 375 2.59 22.47 -9.98
C LEU A 375 1.80 23.78 -10.12
N GLN A 376 0.73 23.77 -10.90
CA GLN A 376 -0.16 24.92 -11.04
C GLN A 376 -0.81 25.31 -9.71
N SER A 377 -1.34 24.36 -8.94
CA SER A 377 -1.89 24.63 -7.61
C SER A 377 -0.84 25.17 -6.63
N LEU A 378 0.42 24.71 -6.72
CA LEU A 378 1.52 25.25 -5.92
C LEU A 378 1.83 26.71 -6.29
N CYS A 379 1.79 27.05 -7.59
CA CYS A 379 1.95 28.42 -8.07
C CYS A 379 0.83 29.34 -7.54
N GLU A 380 -0.42 28.91 -7.64
CA GLU A 380 -1.60 29.67 -7.17
C GLU A 380 -1.57 29.95 -5.67
N ILE A 381 -1.03 29.03 -4.86
CA ILE A 381 -0.84 29.27 -3.42
C ILE A 381 0.36 30.18 -3.16
N LEU A 382 1.43 30.03 -3.93
CA LEU A 382 2.69 30.73 -3.72
C LEU A 382 2.61 32.21 -4.09
N GLU A 383 1.98 32.56 -5.22
CA GLU A 383 1.90 33.94 -5.73
C GLU A 383 1.30 34.95 -4.73
N PRO A 384 0.09 34.75 -4.16
CA PRO A 384 -0.48 35.71 -3.21
C PRO A 384 0.33 35.78 -1.92
N GLN A 385 0.98 34.69 -1.52
CA GLN A 385 1.80 34.66 -0.32
C GLN A 385 3.10 35.43 -0.51
N LEU A 386 3.78 35.30 -1.66
CA LEU A 386 4.97 36.10 -1.96
C LEU A 386 4.64 37.60 -1.91
N LEU A 387 3.52 38.02 -2.50
CA LEU A 387 3.07 39.40 -2.44
C LEU A 387 2.73 39.86 -1.01
N ALA A 388 2.06 39.01 -0.22
CA ALA A 388 1.75 39.33 1.17
C ALA A 388 3.01 39.43 2.06
N LEU A 389 4.01 38.58 1.82
CA LEU A 389 5.30 38.64 2.51
C LEU A 389 6.08 39.90 2.14
N ALA A 390 6.07 40.30 0.86
CA ALA A 390 6.73 41.53 0.41
C ALA A 390 6.16 42.78 1.10
N ALA A 391 4.85 42.82 1.36
CA ALA A 391 4.20 43.95 2.00
C ALA A 391 4.42 44.02 3.53
N ASN A 392 4.85 42.94 4.18
CA ASN A 392 4.91 42.85 5.64
C ASN A 392 6.34 42.85 6.19
N ARG A 393 6.75 43.99 6.76
CA ARG A 393 8.09 44.21 7.36
C ARG A 393 8.37 43.38 8.61
N LEU A 394 7.35 42.83 9.27
CA LEU A 394 7.49 42.09 10.54
C LEU A 394 7.76 40.59 10.36
N THR A 395 7.84 40.12 9.11
CA THR A 395 8.06 38.71 8.80
C THR A 395 9.51 38.30 9.09
N SER A 396 9.69 37.12 9.70
CA SER A 396 11.04 36.61 10.01
C SER A 396 11.84 36.30 8.74
N ARG A 397 13.15 36.61 8.72
CA ARG A 397 14.06 36.27 7.60
C ARG A 397 13.99 34.80 7.18
N GLY A 398 13.74 33.89 8.13
CA GLY A 398 13.58 32.47 7.85
C GLY A 398 12.37 32.14 6.98
N GLN A 399 11.26 32.88 7.12
CA GLN A 399 10.06 32.68 6.31
C GLN A 399 10.27 33.19 4.88
N HIS A 400 10.95 34.34 4.71
CA HIS A 400 11.36 34.83 3.39
C HIS A 400 12.23 33.81 2.64
N THR A 401 13.25 33.25 3.30
CA THR A 401 14.12 32.23 2.68
C THR A 401 13.37 30.96 2.28
N ARG A 402 12.39 30.53 3.09
CA ARG A 402 11.59 29.32 2.83
C ARG A 402 10.63 29.50 1.66
N SER A 403 9.96 30.65 1.57
CA SER A 403 9.05 30.96 0.46
C SER A 403 9.80 31.12 -0.86
N VAL A 404 10.97 31.79 -0.86
CA VAL A 404 11.83 31.88 -2.05
C VAL A 404 12.36 30.52 -2.47
N PHE A 405 12.79 29.69 -1.51
CA PHE A 405 13.24 28.34 -1.80
C PHE A 405 12.14 27.48 -2.43
N LEU A 406 10.91 27.56 -1.92
CA LEU A 406 9.75 26.89 -2.53
C LEU A 406 9.48 27.39 -3.96
N ALA A 407 9.60 28.70 -4.21
CA ALA A 407 9.46 29.28 -5.56
C ALA A 407 10.48 28.70 -6.54
N ILE A 408 11.75 28.63 -6.13
CA ILE A 408 12.82 28.04 -6.94
C ILE A 408 12.53 26.56 -7.21
N ILE A 409 12.08 25.80 -6.21
CA ILE A 409 11.68 24.39 -6.39
C ILE A 409 10.57 24.27 -7.44
N VAL A 410 9.53 25.10 -7.38
CA VAL A 410 8.42 25.03 -8.34
C VAL A 410 8.91 25.35 -9.76
N ILE A 411 9.74 26.38 -9.94
CA ILE A 411 10.32 26.73 -11.25
C ILE A 411 11.15 25.56 -11.81
N VAL A 412 12.11 25.05 -11.02
CA VAL A 412 13.00 23.96 -11.45
C VAL A 412 12.20 22.71 -11.76
N THR A 413 11.27 22.32 -10.88
CA THR A 413 10.43 21.14 -11.09
C THR A 413 9.58 21.28 -12.35
N SER A 414 9.00 22.45 -12.60
CA SER A 414 8.17 22.68 -13.79
C SER A 414 8.96 22.63 -15.10
N LEU A 415 10.20 23.14 -15.11
CA LEU A 415 11.10 22.98 -16.25
C LEU A 415 11.52 21.52 -16.44
N CYS A 416 11.89 20.83 -15.36
CA CYS A 416 12.22 19.42 -15.41
C CYS A 416 11.04 18.56 -15.92
N THR A 417 9.81 18.83 -15.49
CA THR A 417 8.63 18.10 -15.99
C THR A 417 8.36 18.38 -17.45
N SER A 418 8.53 19.63 -17.91
CA SER A 418 8.40 19.95 -19.33
C SER A 418 9.42 19.20 -20.19
N ALA A 419 10.68 19.12 -19.75
CA ALA A 419 11.74 18.37 -20.43
C ALA A 419 11.46 16.86 -20.43
N ALA A 420 11.02 16.30 -19.29
CA ALA A 420 10.67 14.90 -19.17
C ALA A 420 9.51 14.53 -20.12
N VAL A 421 8.46 15.36 -20.20
CA VAL A 421 7.32 15.11 -21.09
C VAL A 421 7.74 15.09 -22.55
N ILE A 422 8.62 15.99 -23.00
CA ILE A 422 9.13 16.01 -24.38
C ILE A 422 9.97 14.76 -24.69
N GLN A 423 10.67 14.20 -23.71
CA GLN A 423 11.49 13.00 -23.89
C GLN A 423 10.67 11.70 -23.85
N PHE A 424 9.67 11.62 -22.98
CA PHE A 424 8.90 10.38 -22.74
C PHE A 424 7.66 10.24 -23.61
N LEU A 425 7.02 11.34 -24.02
CA LEU A 425 5.80 11.30 -24.81
C LEU A 425 6.06 11.69 -26.28
N PRO A 426 5.42 10.99 -27.24
CA PRO A 426 5.36 11.49 -28.61
C PRO A 426 4.72 12.87 -28.64
N VAL A 427 5.09 13.65 -29.66
CA VAL A 427 4.58 15.02 -29.84
C VAL A 427 3.12 14.96 -30.30
N ASP A 428 2.22 14.85 -29.33
CA ASP A 428 0.77 14.87 -29.49
C ASP A 428 0.17 16.15 -28.89
N LEU A 429 -1.13 16.39 -29.16
CA LEU A 429 -1.86 17.54 -28.60
C LEU A 429 -1.79 17.57 -27.07
N TRP A 430 -1.93 16.42 -26.41
CA TRP A 430 -1.82 16.31 -24.96
C TRP A 430 -0.43 16.66 -24.42
N CYS A 431 0.63 16.26 -25.13
CA CYS A 431 2.00 16.61 -24.78
C CYS A 431 2.19 18.14 -24.82
N LEU A 432 1.70 18.78 -25.88
CA LEU A 432 1.75 20.23 -26.04
C LEU A 432 0.97 20.98 -24.96
N ILE A 433 -0.23 20.51 -24.60
CA ILE A 433 -1.02 21.07 -23.49
C ILE A 433 -0.25 21.00 -22.16
N ILE A 434 0.33 19.84 -21.85
CA ILE A 434 1.06 19.62 -20.58
C ILE A 434 2.32 20.49 -20.53
N VAL A 435 3.11 20.50 -21.61
CA VAL A 435 4.34 21.32 -21.71
C VAL A 435 4.02 22.80 -21.61
N SER A 436 3.01 23.28 -22.34
CA SER A 436 2.55 24.67 -22.28
C SER A 436 2.14 25.06 -20.87
N ASN A 437 1.37 24.21 -20.17
CA ASN A 437 0.95 24.48 -18.80
C ASN A 437 2.15 24.54 -17.84
N CYS A 438 3.10 23.60 -17.94
CA CYS A 438 4.30 23.63 -17.10
C CYS A 438 5.18 24.86 -17.36
N LEU A 439 5.39 25.23 -18.63
CA LEU A 439 6.14 26.45 -18.97
C LEU A 439 5.43 27.71 -18.45
N LEU A 440 4.10 27.76 -18.58
CA LEU A 440 3.28 28.85 -18.07
C LEU A 440 3.41 28.96 -16.54
N THR A 441 3.28 27.85 -15.81
CA THR A 441 3.50 27.81 -14.35
C THR A 441 4.91 28.30 -13.97
N ALA A 442 5.95 27.93 -14.72
CA ALA A 442 7.32 28.39 -14.48
C ALA A 442 7.46 29.91 -14.71
N VAL A 443 6.83 30.45 -15.76
CA VAL A 443 6.87 31.89 -16.06
C VAL A 443 6.08 32.70 -15.02
N HIS A 444 4.89 32.24 -14.59
CA HIS A 444 4.13 32.90 -13.53
C HIS A 444 4.89 32.92 -12.20
N THR A 445 5.45 31.78 -11.80
CA THR A 445 6.26 31.72 -10.56
C THR A 445 7.52 32.59 -10.64
N LEU A 446 8.20 32.62 -11.80
CA LEU A 446 9.35 33.51 -12.02
C LEU A 446 8.95 34.99 -11.96
N SER A 447 7.83 35.35 -12.60
CA SER A 447 7.29 36.72 -12.59
C SER A 447 6.93 37.16 -11.16
N ALA A 448 6.24 36.32 -10.40
CA ALA A 448 5.92 36.57 -9.00
C ALA A 448 7.20 36.71 -8.13
N LEU A 449 8.23 35.90 -8.40
CA LEU A 449 9.52 36.00 -7.71
C LEU A 449 10.25 37.31 -8.02
N ILE A 450 10.27 37.75 -9.28
CA ILE A 450 10.89 39.02 -9.68
C ILE A 450 10.18 40.19 -9.00
N ILE A 451 8.85 40.21 -9.05
CA ILE A 451 8.02 41.24 -8.40
C ILE A 451 8.28 41.27 -6.89
N TYR A 452 8.35 40.10 -6.26
CA TYR A 452 8.70 39.96 -4.84
C TYR A 452 10.08 40.56 -4.53
N VAL A 453 11.11 40.24 -5.31
CA VAL A 453 12.47 40.77 -5.11
C VAL A 453 12.49 42.29 -5.22
N ILE A 454 11.79 42.87 -6.20
CA ILE A 454 11.69 44.32 -6.38
C ILE A 454 11.07 44.98 -5.15
N TYR A 455 9.94 44.45 -4.65
CA TYR A 455 9.28 45.02 -3.47
C TYR A 455 10.11 44.89 -2.19
N VAL A 456 10.84 43.79 -2.00
CA VAL A 456 11.75 43.64 -0.86
C VAL A 456 12.89 44.66 -0.93
N LEU A 457 13.50 44.85 -2.11
CA LEU A 457 14.55 45.85 -2.32
C LEU A 457 14.04 47.28 -2.09
N GLU A 458 12.82 47.59 -2.53
CA GLU A 458 12.18 48.89 -2.29
C GLU A 458 11.89 49.12 -0.80
N THR A 459 11.54 48.06 -0.07
CA THR A 459 11.29 48.14 1.37
C THR A 459 12.56 48.44 2.17
N ASP A 460 13.70 47.90 1.73
CA ASP A 460 15.02 48.07 2.35
C ASP A 460 15.74 49.36 1.92
N SER A 461 15.43 49.89 0.72
CA SER A 461 15.98 51.16 0.22
C SER A 461 15.32 52.36 0.91
N MET A 462 16.12 53.34 1.32
CA MET A 462 15.62 54.63 1.84
C MET A 462 15.15 55.58 0.74
N ASP A 463 15.64 55.39 -0.49
CA ASP A 463 15.24 56.16 -1.66
C ASP A 463 14.12 55.41 -2.41
N VAL A 464 13.01 56.13 -2.67
CA VAL A 464 11.89 55.62 -3.48
C VAL A 464 12.39 55.35 -4.89
N TRP A 465 12.44 54.08 -5.27
CA TRP A 465 12.80 53.66 -6.62
C TRP A 465 11.67 54.04 -7.59
N GLY A 466 11.71 55.26 -8.13
CA GLY A 466 10.69 55.78 -9.07
C GLY A 466 10.55 54.99 -10.38
N ARG A 467 11.33 53.91 -10.58
CA ARG A 467 11.25 53.00 -11.74
C ARG A 467 10.70 51.61 -11.39
N ALA A 468 10.43 51.30 -10.11
CA ALA A 468 9.94 49.99 -9.67
C ALA A 468 8.59 49.63 -10.32
N ASP A 469 7.63 50.57 -10.31
CA ASP A 469 6.31 50.39 -10.92
C ASP A 469 6.39 50.11 -12.43
N TYR A 470 7.31 50.76 -13.13
CA TYR A 470 7.55 50.54 -14.56
C TYR A 470 8.10 49.13 -14.81
N VAL A 471 9.02 48.64 -13.98
CA VAL A 471 9.58 47.28 -14.12
C VAL A 471 8.53 46.23 -13.79
N VAL A 472 7.70 46.44 -12.76
CA VAL A 472 6.57 45.54 -12.44
C VAL A 472 5.56 45.51 -13.59
N PHE A 473 5.22 46.66 -14.17
CA PHE A 473 4.36 46.74 -15.35
C PHE A 473 4.93 45.95 -16.53
N MET A 474 6.21 46.19 -16.88
CA MET A 474 6.89 45.46 -17.95
C MET A 474 6.94 43.94 -17.70
N CYS A 475 7.20 43.51 -16.47
CA CYS A 475 7.21 42.09 -16.09
C CYS A 475 5.84 41.43 -16.32
N LYS A 476 4.75 42.11 -15.92
CA LYS A 476 3.38 41.63 -16.17
C LYS A 476 3.04 41.60 -17.66
N THR A 477 3.43 42.62 -18.42
CA THR A 477 3.23 42.66 -19.88
C THR A 477 3.94 41.51 -20.58
N ILE A 478 5.20 41.22 -20.21
CA ILE A 478 5.95 40.09 -20.77
C ILE A 478 5.29 38.75 -20.41
N THR A 479 4.87 38.59 -19.15
CA THR A 479 4.18 37.37 -18.69
C THR A 479 2.92 37.11 -19.51
N CYS A 480 2.08 38.14 -19.69
CA CYS A 480 0.88 38.07 -20.51
C CYS A 480 1.19 37.78 -21.99
N GLY A 481 2.25 38.39 -22.55
CA GLY A 481 2.69 38.09 -23.91
C GLY A 481 3.10 36.62 -24.10
N VAL A 482 3.82 36.05 -23.13
CA VAL A 482 4.23 34.63 -23.14
C VAL A 482 3.01 33.72 -23.00
N GLU A 483 2.05 34.05 -22.13
CA GLU A 483 0.79 33.31 -21.97
C GLU A 483 0.01 33.21 -23.29
N VAL A 484 -0.17 34.34 -23.98
CA VAL A 484 -0.85 34.38 -25.27
C VAL A 484 -0.09 33.58 -26.33
N LEU A 485 1.24 33.66 -26.35
CA LEU A 485 2.08 32.91 -27.28
C LEU A 485 1.95 31.39 -27.07
N LEU A 486 2.02 30.94 -25.82
CA LEU A 486 1.89 29.52 -25.47
C LEU A 486 0.49 28.99 -25.81
N ALA A 487 -0.57 29.74 -25.49
CA ALA A 487 -1.95 29.39 -25.85
C ALA A 487 -2.13 29.31 -27.37
N LEU A 488 -1.59 30.27 -28.13
CA LEU A 488 -1.68 30.28 -29.59
C LEU A 488 -0.98 29.06 -30.22
N ASN A 489 0.17 28.64 -29.68
CA ASN A 489 0.86 27.43 -30.15
C ASN A 489 0.00 26.17 -29.98
N VAL A 490 -0.65 26.00 -28.83
CA VAL A 490 -1.54 24.86 -28.56
C VAL A 490 -2.74 24.85 -29.50
N VAL A 491 -3.39 26.01 -29.70
CA VAL A 491 -4.56 26.14 -30.60
C VAL A 491 -4.17 25.89 -32.05
N CYS A 492 -3.07 26.48 -32.52
CA CYS A 492 -2.58 26.29 -33.88
C CYS A 492 -2.27 24.82 -34.17
N TYR A 493 -1.58 24.15 -33.25
CA TYR A 493 -1.31 22.71 -33.36
C TYR A 493 -2.59 21.88 -33.39
N GLY A 494 -3.56 22.17 -32.51
CA GLY A 494 -4.86 21.48 -32.49
C GLY A 494 -5.65 21.61 -33.80
N ILE A 495 -5.62 22.79 -34.43
CA ILE A 495 -6.24 23.01 -35.75
C ILE A 495 -5.50 22.19 -36.83
N LEU A 496 -4.16 22.23 -36.84
CA LEU A 496 -3.36 21.48 -37.81
C LEU A 496 -3.61 19.97 -37.71
N THR A 497 -3.70 19.42 -36.49
CA THR A 497 -4.02 18.01 -36.27
C THR A 497 -5.44 17.67 -36.74
N SER A 498 -6.43 18.51 -36.43
CA SER A 498 -7.82 18.28 -36.84
C SER A 498 -7.99 18.28 -38.36
N ILE A 499 -7.29 19.18 -39.05
CA ILE A 499 -7.31 19.25 -40.52
C ILE A 499 -6.66 17.99 -41.11
N LYS A 500 -5.53 17.56 -40.55
CA LYS A 500 -4.81 16.37 -41.02
C LYS A 500 -5.66 15.09 -40.88
N ASP A 501 -6.39 14.94 -39.79
CA ASP A 501 -7.28 13.80 -39.57
C ASP A 501 -8.44 13.75 -40.58
N GLU A 502 -9.00 14.91 -40.96
CA GLU A 502 -10.06 15.02 -41.97
C GLU A 502 -9.56 14.62 -43.37
N PHE A 503 -8.30 14.92 -43.71
CA PHE A 503 -7.71 14.55 -44.99
C PHE A 503 -7.29 13.07 -45.08
N THR A 504 -7.06 12.39 -43.95
CA THR A 504 -6.71 10.95 -43.93
C THR A 504 -7.91 10.01 -43.88
N THR A 505 -9.11 10.54 -43.61
CA THR A 505 -10.36 9.77 -43.55
C THR A 505 -11.21 9.85 -44.83
N LYS A 506 -10.77 10.65 -45.82
CA LYS A 506 -11.23 10.65 -47.21
C LYS A 506 -10.23 9.89 -48.07
#